data_AF-A0A7C1X0L5-F1
#
_entry.id   AF-A0A7C1X0L5-F1
#
_cell.length_a   1.000
_cell.length_b   1.000
_cell.length_c   1.000
_cell.angle_alpha   90.00
_cell.angle_beta   90.00
_cell.angle_gamma   90.00
#
_symmetry.space_group_name_H-M   'P 1'
#
loop_
_entity.id
_entity.type
_entity.pdbx_description
1 polymer ?
#
loop_
_entity_poly.entity_id
_entity_poly.type
_entity_poly.pdbx_seq_one_letter_code
_entity_poly.pdbx_strand_id
1 'polypeptide(L)'
;MPVDWVARSRRRAVESMARRFLERGGEPSGFRSSDPPSKTRFSGIGGRRPPSSAPCRPEGRWSVRKPGRSPVGSAPMCPLPSSTPGASLHRPRGERPAGLARLRRLVGRTVTRTFEALRGVPPGGMLHRRLLAGLELTGPELHLARGHADLDGLRIAFVSDVHAGFFQTAADLGALARRIAREAPDLLLLGGDLVGTHGGELELFDVFLSLLTPPLGAFAIPGNHDCFYSAPRMDLWERFLEERGVTVLCNRGVRIERGGATLWLAGVDDLEEGLPDLDAALTGRREDEPILLASHHPDLFVEAARRGIDAQLSGHTHGGQIRLLGRAPVTHSAHGFDAGPFERNGSHLYVGRGVGVSFLPLRIGAPPEVPIATLRVGPASSVRP
;
A
#
# COMPACT_ATOMS: atom_id res chain seq x y z
N MET A 1 14.18 35.51 -1.52
CA MET A 1 14.79 35.62 -0.18
C MET A 1 13.68 35.49 0.86
N PRO A 2 13.74 34.66 1.92
CA PRO A 2 14.66 33.57 2.23
C PRO A 2 13.90 32.24 2.55
N VAL A 3 13.94 31.25 1.66
CA VAL A 3 13.40 29.88 1.92
C VAL A 3 14.49 28.94 2.49
N ASP A 4 15.71 29.46 2.60
CA ASP A 4 16.92 28.65 2.67
C ASP A 4 17.52 28.58 4.09
N TRP A 5 16.86 29.20 5.08
CA TRP A 5 17.30 29.21 6.49
C TRP A 5 16.52 28.21 7.36
N VAL A 6 15.23 27.99 7.07
CA VAL A 6 14.37 27.06 7.82
C VAL A 6 14.73 25.58 7.53
N ALA A 7 15.13 25.26 6.30
CA ALA A 7 15.56 23.91 5.94
C ALA A 7 16.91 23.52 6.58
N ARG A 8 17.85 24.47 6.70
CA ARG A 8 19.16 24.24 7.32
C ARG A 8 19.11 24.20 8.85
N SER A 9 18.22 24.95 9.47
CA SER A 9 18.02 24.91 10.94
C SER A 9 17.31 23.63 11.39
N ARG A 10 16.41 23.06 10.58
CA ARG A 10 15.73 21.78 10.88
C ARG A 10 16.61 20.54 10.71
N ARG A 11 17.50 20.49 9.70
CA ARG A 11 18.49 19.38 9.59
C ARG A 11 19.43 19.30 10.79
N ARG A 12 19.93 20.45 11.28
CA ARG A 12 20.82 20.49 12.45
C ARG A 12 20.12 20.09 13.75
N ALA A 13 18.82 20.36 13.89
CA ALA A 13 18.03 19.93 15.04
C ALA A 13 17.82 18.41 15.06
N VAL A 14 17.55 17.80 13.90
CA VAL A 14 17.38 16.34 13.75
C VAL A 14 18.70 15.59 13.97
N GLU A 15 19.82 16.09 13.43
CA GLU A 15 21.15 15.51 13.64
C GLU A 15 21.63 15.64 15.11
N SER A 16 21.31 16.76 15.77
CA SER A 16 21.59 17.00 17.19
C SER A 16 20.82 16.04 18.11
N MET A 17 19.57 15.73 17.77
CA MET A 17 18.73 14.81 18.55
C MET A 17 19.16 13.35 18.36
N ALA A 18 19.56 12.97 17.14
CA ALA A 18 20.11 11.65 16.84
C ALA A 18 21.46 11.40 17.56
N ARG A 19 22.35 12.40 17.63
CA ARG A 19 23.61 12.30 18.39
C ARG A 19 23.39 12.17 19.90
N ARG A 20 22.52 12.98 20.49
CA ARG A 20 22.23 12.92 21.94
C ARG A 20 21.56 11.62 22.39
N PHE A 21 20.93 10.90 21.45
CA PHE A 21 20.32 9.59 21.71
C PHE A 21 21.35 8.45 21.64
N LEU A 22 22.35 8.55 20.76
CA LEU A 22 23.46 7.59 20.66
C LEU A 22 24.47 7.73 21.82
N GLU A 23 24.69 8.95 22.34
CA GLU A 23 25.62 9.22 23.43
C GLU A 23 25.14 8.76 24.83
N ARG A 24 23.86 8.34 24.97
CA ARG A 24 23.28 7.90 26.25
C ARG A 24 23.17 6.38 26.41
N GLY A 25 23.64 5.60 25.45
CA GLY A 25 23.77 4.14 25.58
C GLY A 25 25.08 3.77 26.26
N GLY A 26 25.11 3.82 27.60
CA GLY A 26 26.24 3.30 28.37
C GLY A 26 26.29 1.77 28.29
N GLU A 27 27.40 1.25 27.77
CA GLU A 27 27.80 -0.15 27.96
C GLU A 27 28.15 -0.44 29.43
N PRO A 28 28.18 -1.73 29.81
CA PRO A 28 29.32 -2.21 30.56
C PRO A 28 30.04 -3.36 29.82
N SER A 29 31.25 -3.03 29.38
CA SER A 29 32.49 -3.79 29.54
C SER A 29 32.53 -5.28 29.19
N GLY A 30 33.36 -5.59 28.18
CA GLY A 30 34.53 -6.43 28.45
C GLY A 30 34.85 -7.50 27.42
N PHE A 31 35.63 -7.17 26.37
CA PHE A 31 36.81 -7.96 25.99
C PHE A 31 37.72 -7.17 25.01
N ARG A 32 39.00 -7.03 25.40
CA ARG A 32 40.15 -6.66 24.54
C ARG A 32 40.49 -7.86 23.65
N SER A 33 41.21 -7.88 22.53
CA SER A 33 42.13 -7.04 21.72
C SER A 33 42.21 -7.78 20.36
N SER A 34 42.55 -7.22 19.21
CA SER A 34 43.90 -6.76 18.84
C SER A 34 43.90 -6.18 17.41
N ASP A 35 44.73 -5.15 17.22
CA ASP A 35 45.00 -4.39 16.00
C ASP A 35 45.76 -5.15 14.87
N PRO A 36 45.88 -4.56 13.66
CA PRO A 36 46.00 -5.26 12.38
C PRO A 36 47.42 -5.19 11.75
N PRO A 37 47.58 -5.69 10.50
CA PRO A 37 48.52 -5.04 9.59
C PRO A 37 47.99 -4.76 8.16
N SER A 38 48.26 -3.52 7.75
CA SER A 38 48.82 -3.04 6.48
C SER A 38 48.39 -3.61 5.11
N LYS A 39 47.82 -2.69 4.31
CA LYS A 39 48.16 -2.31 2.92
C LYS A 39 49.18 -3.18 2.16
N THR A 40 48.76 -3.66 0.99
CA THR A 40 49.65 -3.80 -0.17
C THR A 40 48.94 -3.42 -1.48
N ARG A 41 49.65 -2.64 -2.29
CA ARG A 41 49.31 -2.16 -3.64
C ARG A 41 49.29 -3.30 -4.64
N PHE A 42 48.53 -3.17 -5.73
CA PHE A 42 49.01 -3.53 -7.08
C PHE A 42 48.37 -2.62 -8.16
N SER A 43 49.25 -2.09 -9.01
CA SER A 43 49.06 -1.50 -10.35
C SER A 43 48.31 -2.47 -11.28
N GLY A 44 47.61 -2.12 -12.36
CA GLY A 44 47.66 -1.01 -13.32
C GLY A 44 47.22 -1.58 -14.70
N ILE A 45 47.18 -0.73 -15.73
CA ILE A 45 46.71 -0.96 -17.14
C ILE A 45 45.21 -0.65 -17.30
N GLY A 46 44.81 0.53 -17.79
CA GLY A 46 44.89 0.99 -19.18
C GLY A 46 43.50 0.78 -19.80
N GLY A 47 42.68 1.76 -20.22
CA GLY A 47 42.92 3.04 -20.85
C GLY A 47 42.08 3.07 -22.13
N ARG A 48 40.99 3.86 -22.16
CA ARG A 48 40.42 4.61 -23.32
C ARG A 48 38.93 4.96 -23.09
N ARG A 49 38.66 6.27 -23.01
CA ARG A 49 37.40 6.97 -23.32
C ARG A 49 37.41 7.32 -24.82
N PRO A 50 36.27 7.57 -25.51
CA PRO A 50 35.61 8.89 -25.52
C PRO A 50 34.07 8.83 -25.78
N PRO A 51 33.36 9.90 -26.21
CA PRO A 51 32.72 10.86 -25.30
C PRO A 51 31.21 11.09 -25.57
N SER A 52 30.64 11.97 -24.74
CA SER A 52 29.29 12.53 -24.76
C SER A 52 28.97 13.47 -25.94
N SER A 53 27.73 13.47 -26.40
CA SER A 53 27.03 14.68 -26.88
C SER A 53 25.50 14.48 -26.87
N ALA A 54 24.79 15.53 -26.45
CA ALA A 54 23.34 15.74 -26.57
C ALA A 54 23.11 16.94 -27.53
N PRO A 55 21.88 17.43 -27.73
CA PRO A 55 20.67 16.80 -28.26
C PRO A 55 20.24 17.48 -29.59
N CYS A 56 19.35 16.85 -30.38
CA CYS A 56 18.81 17.44 -31.61
C CYS A 56 17.28 17.46 -31.63
N ARG A 57 16.71 18.58 -32.10
CA ARG A 57 15.30 18.85 -32.39
C ARG A 57 15.26 19.80 -33.62
N PRO A 58 14.11 19.99 -34.27
CA PRO A 58 13.67 19.27 -35.47
C PRO A 58 13.59 20.20 -36.71
N GLU A 59 13.39 19.66 -37.92
CA GLU A 59 12.60 20.25 -39.02
C GLU A 59 12.74 19.40 -40.30
N GLY A 60 11.64 19.26 -41.07
CA GLY A 60 11.66 18.56 -42.36
C GLY A 60 10.29 18.10 -42.86
N ARG A 61 9.53 19.04 -43.45
CA ARG A 61 8.32 18.83 -44.26
C ARG A 61 8.72 18.32 -45.67
N TRP A 62 7.72 18.00 -46.51
CA TRP A 62 7.73 17.68 -47.96
C TRP A 62 7.72 16.18 -48.30
N SER A 63 6.96 15.65 -49.28
CA SER A 63 5.68 15.98 -49.91
C SER A 63 5.34 14.79 -50.82
N VAL A 64 4.06 14.40 -50.88
CA VAL A 64 3.55 13.21 -51.58
C VAL A 64 3.47 13.42 -53.09
N ARG A 65 3.88 12.42 -53.89
CA ARG A 65 3.52 12.27 -55.31
C ARG A 65 2.57 11.07 -55.48
N LYS A 66 1.46 11.29 -56.21
CA LYS A 66 0.59 10.24 -56.78
C LYS A 66 1.16 9.74 -58.12
N PRO A 67 0.75 8.55 -58.58
CA PRO A 67 -0.08 8.53 -59.80
C PRO A 67 -1.15 7.42 -59.87
N GLY A 68 -2.16 7.65 -60.74
CA GLY A 68 -2.72 6.64 -61.65
C GLY A 68 -4.01 5.88 -61.24
N ARG A 69 -5.14 6.20 -61.92
CA ARG A 69 -6.37 5.38 -62.05
C ARG A 69 -6.16 4.34 -63.18
N SER A 70 -6.73 3.13 -63.21
CA SER A 70 -8.16 2.79 -63.47
C SER A 70 -8.37 1.24 -63.33
N PRO A 71 -9.53 0.62 -63.67
CA PRO A 71 -10.58 0.20 -62.72
C PRO A 71 -10.91 -1.32 -62.78
N VAL A 72 -12.00 -1.71 -62.09
CA VAL A 72 -12.85 -2.93 -62.22
C VAL A 72 -12.87 -3.81 -60.96
N GLY A 73 -14.07 -4.08 -60.44
CA GLY A 73 -14.36 -5.20 -59.54
C GLY A 73 -15.19 -4.85 -58.30
N SER A 74 -16.51 -4.92 -58.43
CA SER A 74 -17.51 -4.77 -57.37
C SER A 74 -17.66 -6.01 -56.48
N ALA A 75 -17.51 -5.88 -55.15
CA ALA A 75 -18.08 -6.76 -54.10
C ALA A 75 -17.93 -6.10 -52.71
N PRO A 76 -18.76 -6.44 -51.69
CA PRO A 76 -19.25 -5.48 -50.69
C PRO A 76 -18.34 -5.24 -49.48
N MET A 77 -18.48 -4.03 -48.92
CA MET A 77 -17.82 -3.51 -47.72
C MET A 77 -18.11 -4.37 -46.47
N CYS A 78 -17.04 -4.92 -45.88
CA CYS A 78 -16.97 -5.15 -44.43
C CYS A 78 -16.35 -3.90 -43.79
N PRO A 79 -17.00 -3.21 -42.84
CA PRO A 79 -16.34 -2.18 -42.08
C PRO A 79 -15.42 -2.83 -41.03
N LEU A 80 -14.12 -2.66 -41.21
CA LEU A 80 -13.11 -2.85 -40.17
C LEU A 80 -13.45 -1.91 -38.99
N PRO A 81 -13.44 -2.37 -37.73
CA PRO A 81 -13.55 -1.46 -36.61
C PRO A 81 -12.27 -0.63 -36.53
N SER A 82 -12.40 0.67 -36.76
CA SER A 82 -11.36 1.65 -36.51
C SER A 82 -11.01 1.66 -35.03
N SER A 83 -9.79 1.23 -34.71
CA SER A 83 -9.12 1.42 -33.43
C SER A 83 -9.08 2.91 -33.09
N THR A 84 -10.02 3.32 -32.24
CA THR A 84 -9.95 4.61 -31.54
C THR A 84 -9.11 4.37 -30.27
N PRO A 85 -8.11 5.21 -29.97
CA PRO A 85 -7.45 5.15 -28.67
C PRO A 85 -8.51 5.36 -27.60
N GLY A 86 -8.62 4.42 -26.67
CA GLY A 86 -9.58 4.46 -25.58
C GLY A 86 -9.52 5.80 -24.86
N ALA A 87 -10.56 6.60 -25.03
CA ALA A 87 -10.86 7.67 -24.11
C ALA A 87 -11.14 7.00 -22.77
N SER A 88 -10.16 7.05 -21.87
CA SER A 88 -10.39 6.86 -20.45
C SER A 88 -11.55 7.78 -20.07
N LEU A 89 -12.73 7.18 -19.88
CA LEU A 89 -13.85 7.86 -19.28
C LEU A 89 -13.45 8.10 -17.83
N HIS A 90 -12.81 9.25 -17.58
CA HIS A 90 -12.77 9.87 -16.27
C HIS A 90 -14.22 10.10 -15.84
N ARG A 91 -14.83 9.07 -15.25
CA ARG A 91 -16.02 9.27 -14.46
C ARG A 91 -15.55 10.04 -13.22
N PRO A 92 -16.12 11.22 -12.90
CA PRO A 92 -15.73 11.92 -11.68
C PRO A 92 -16.01 10.99 -10.49
N ARG A 93 -15.05 10.89 -9.55
CA ARG A 93 -15.26 10.23 -8.25
C ARG A 93 -16.58 10.75 -7.67
N GLY A 94 -17.44 9.86 -7.18
CA GLY A 94 -18.82 10.18 -6.85
C GLY A 94 -18.94 11.47 -6.02
N GLU A 95 -19.54 12.52 -6.58
CA GLU A 95 -19.74 13.77 -5.85
C GLU A 95 -20.82 13.57 -4.78
N ARG A 96 -20.39 13.42 -3.51
CA ARG A 96 -21.32 13.48 -2.38
C ARG A 96 -21.89 14.89 -2.24
N PRO A 97 -23.14 15.06 -1.77
CA PRO A 97 -23.71 16.39 -1.53
C PRO A 97 -22.78 17.20 -0.63
N ALA A 98 -22.38 18.39 -1.08
CA ALA A 98 -21.36 19.19 -0.42
C ALA A 98 -21.67 19.47 1.07
N GLY A 99 -22.94 19.50 1.46
CA GLY A 99 -23.38 19.63 2.85
C GLY A 99 -23.01 18.43 3.74
N LEU A 100 -23.26 17.20 3.27
CA LEU A 100 -22.96 15.97 4.01
C LEU A 100 -21.45 15.77 4.18
N ALA A 101 -20.69 16.06 3.12
CA ALA A 101 -19.23 16.00 3.17
C ALA A 101 -18.64 17.02 4.16
N ARG A 102 -19.16 18.26 4.19
CA ARG A 102 -18.77 19.27 5.18
C ARG A 102 -19.10 18.84 6.60
N LEU A 103 -20.29 18.29 6.82
CA LEU A 103 -20.70 17.78 8.13
C LEU A 103 -19.80 16.64 8.61
N ARG A 104 -19.51 15.64 7.76
CA ARG A 104 -18.58 14.54 8.08
C ARG A 104 -17.19 15.06 8.47
N ARG A 105 -16.67 16.05 7.74
CA ARG A 105 -15.37 16.69 8.07
C ARG A 105 -15.43 17.44 9.40
N LEU A 106 -16.51 18.17 9.67
CA LEU A 106 -16.67 18.92 10.93
C LEU A 106 -16.78 17.98 12.13
N VAL A 107 -17.63 16.95 12.04
CA VAL A 107 -17.81 15.94 13.08
C VAL A 107 -16.49 15.22 13.34
N GLY A 108 -15.83 14.72 12.29
CA GLY A 108 -14.53 14.05 12.39
C GLY A 108 -13.49 14.91 13.10
N ARG A 109 -13.33 16.18 12.69
CA ARG A 109 -12.39 17.11 13.34
C ARG A 109 -12.72 17.37 14.81
N THR A 110 -14.00 17.47 15.14
CA THR A 110 -14.45 17.72 16.52
C THR A 110 -14.15 16.52 17.41
N VAL A 111 -14.44 15.31 16.93
CA VAL A 111 -14.11 14.05 17.59
C VAL A 111 -12.61 13.96 17.82
N THR A 112 -11.79 14.14 16.78
CA THR A 112 -10.33 14.05 16.88
C THR A 112 -9.75 15.03 17.89
N ARG A 113 -10.13 16.32 17.83
CA ARG A 113 -9.65 17.33 18.79
C ARG A 113 -10.02 17.00 20.23
N THR A 114 -11.22 16.48 20.44
CA THR A 114 -11.67 16.05 21.76
C THR A 114 -10.79 14.93 22.29
N PHE A 115 -10.44 13.96 21.44
CA PHE A 115 -9.56 12.87 21.83
C PHE A 115 -8.10 13.27 22.01
N GLU A 116 -7.57 14.16 21.17
CA GLU A 116 -6.22 14.72 21.36
C GLU A 116 -6.10 15.42 22.72
N ALA A 117 -7.11 16.19 23.11
CA ALA A 117 -7.16 16.84 24.41
C ALA A 117 -7.23 15.81 25.56
N LEU A 118 -8.07 14.78 25.41
CA LEU A 118 -8.19 13.71 26.40
C LEU A 118 -6.92 12.86 26.52
N ARG A 119 -6.16 12.65 25.44
CA ARG A 119 -4.87 11.94 25.47
C ARG A 119 -3.83 12.64 26.34
N GLY A 120 -3.90 13.97 26.44
CA GLY A 120 -3.01 14.78 27.28
C GLY A 120 -3.26 14.62 28.78
N VAL A 121 -4.39 14.03 29.19
CA VAL A 121 -4.69 13.76 30.59
C VAL A 121 -4.47 12.28 30.94
N PRO A 122 -4.12 11.94 32.20
CA PRO A 122 -3.73 10.57 32.58
C PRO A 122 -4.74 9.47 32.18
N PRO A 123 -6.07 9.66 32.34
CA PRO A 123 -7.05 8.64 31.93
C PRO A 123 -7.04 8.37 30.42
N GLY A 124 -6.94 9.42 29.58
CA GLY A 124 -6.92 9.25 28.13
C GLY A 124 -5.60 8.66 27.62
N GLY A 125 -4.47 9.02 28.23
CA GLY A 125 -3.18 8.37 27.96
C GLY A 125 -3.18 6.88 28.31
N MET A 126 -3.87 6.48 29.38
CA MET A 126 -4.03 5.07 29.76
C MET A 126 -4.93 4.31 28.77
N LEU A 127 -6.04 4.91 28.34
CA LEU A 127 -6.91 4.34 27.31
C LEU A 127 -6.15 4.14 25.99
N HIS A 128 -5.33 5.12 25.59
CA HIS A 128 -4.43 5.02 24.43
C HIS A 128 -3.50 3.83 24.48
N ARG A 129 -2.76 3.72 25.58
CA ARG A 129 -1.86 2.59 25.79
C ARG A 129 -2.61 1.26 25.79
N ARG A 130 -3.80 1.19 26.39
CA ARG A 130 -4.60 -0.05 26.46
C ARG A 130 -5.08 -0.49 25.07
N LEU A 131 -5.53 0.44 24.23
CA LEU A 131 -5.96 0.13 22.87
C LEU A 131 -4.79 -0.37 22.01
N LEU A 132 -3.61 0.25 22.13
CA LEU A 132 -2.42 -0.17 21.40
C LEU A 132 -1.77 -1.44 21.96
N ALA A 133 -1.88 -1.69 23.27
CA ALA A 133 -1.31 -2.87 23.91
C ALA A 133 -1.94 -4.19 23.40
N GLY A 134 -3.19 -4.12 22.92
CA GLY A 134 -3.88 -5.26 22.33
C GLY A 134 -3.57 -5.50 20.85
N LEU A 135 -2.63 -4.78 20.25
CA LEU A 135 -2.29 -4.99 18.84
C LEU A 135 -1.62 -6.35 18.65
N GLU A 136 -2.17 -7.14 17.74
CA GLU A 136 -1.72 -8.49 17.42
C GLU A 136 -0.99 -8.52 16.07
N LEU A 137 0.10 -9.28 16.00
CA LEU A 137 0.70 -9.69 14.74
C LEU A 137 0.23 -11.12 14.50
N THR A 138 -0.63 -11.33 13.51
CA THR A 138 -1.20 -12.64 13.20
C THR A 138 -0.50 -13.25 11.99
N GLY A 139 -0.55 -14.57 11.84
CA GLY A 139 0.11 -15.27 10.73
C GLY A 139 -0.88 -16.06 9.88
N PRO A 140 -1.79 -15.42 9.13
CA PRO A 140 -2.72 -16.15 8.28
C PRO A 140 -2.02 -16.72 7.05
N GLU A 141 -2.62 -17.76 6.49
CA GLU A 141 -2.19 -18.37 5.24
C GLU A 141 -3.13 -17.95 4.10
N LEU A 142 -2.55 -17.59 2.96
CA LEU A 142 -3.26 -17.30 1.72
C LEU A 142 -2.86 -18.34 0.69
N HIS A 143 -3.81 -19.15 0.26
CA HIS A 143 -3.53 -20.21 -0.70
C HIS A 143 -3.69 -19.68 -2.12
N LEU A 144 -2.69 -19.97 -2.95
CA LEU A 144 -2.71 -19.70 -4.37
C LEU A 144 -3.10 -20.99 -5.09
N ALA A 145 -4.12 -20.91 -5.95
CA ALA A 145 -4.58 -22.06 -6.74
C ALA A 145 -3.58 -22.46 -7.83
N ARG A 146 -2.77 -21.49 -8.28
CA ARG A 146 -1.68 -21.67 -9.25
C ARG A 146 -0.39 -21.04 -8.73
N GLY A 147 0.73 -21.35 -9.38
CA GLY A 147 2.01 -20.72 -9.10
C GLY A 147 3.15 -21.71 -8.94
N HIS A 148 4.37 -21.19 -8.99
CA HIS A 148 5.58 -21.97 -8.79
C HIS A 148 5.88 -22.13 -7.30
N ALA A 149 6.51 -23.25 -6.92
CA ALA A 149 6.80 -23.57 -5.52
C ALA A 149 7.68 -22.52 -4.81
N ASP A 150 8.48 -21.74 -5.54
CA ASP A 150 9.33 -20.68 -4.95
C ASP A 150 8.54 -19.50 -4.37
N LEU A 151 7.23 -19.40 -4.65
CA LEU A 151 6.35 -18.45 -3.97
C LEU A 151 5.87 -18.94 -2.60
N ASP A 152 6.02 -20.24 -2.29
CA ASP A 152 5.61 -20.79 -1.00
C ASP A 152 6.45 -20.18 0.13
N GLY A 153 5.76 -19.80 1.21
CA GLY A 153 6.41 -19.16 2.35
C GLY A 153 6.78 -17.69 2.13
N LEU A 154 6.34 -17.04 1.04
CA LEU A 154 6.49 -15.59 0.87
C LEU A 154 5.66 -14.88 1.95
N ARG A 155 6.32 -14.03 2.75
CA ARG A 155 5.71 -13.33 3.89
C ARG A 155 5.36 -11.89 3.54
N ILE A 156 4.12 -11.50 3.78
CA ILE A 156 3.58 -10.17 3.49
C ILE A 156 3.12 -9.52 4.79
N ALA A 157 3.73 -8.40 5.17
CA ALA A 157 3.18 -7.55 6.23
C ALA A 157 2.05 -6.70 5.65
N PHE A 158 0.81 -6.98 6.04
CA PHE A 158 -0.37 -6.22 5.63
C PHE A 158 -0.76 -5.22 6.71
N VAL A 159 -0.64 -3.92 6.43
CA VAL A 159 -0.91 -2.84 7.38
C VAL A 159 -2.01 -1.96 6.83
N SER A 160 -3.18 -2.00 7.44
CA SER A 160 -4.35 -1.25 7.01
C SER A 160 -5.00 -0.48 8.16
N ASP A 161 -5.84 0.49 7.80
CA ASP A 161 -6.73 1.21 8.71
C ASP A 161 -5.97 1.82 9.90
N VAL A 162 -4.83 2.44 9.62
CA VAL A 162 -3.98 3.05 10.65
C VAL A 162 -4.65 4.30 11.21
N HIS A 163 -5.37 5.05 10.36
CA HIS A 163 -6.11 6.27 10.74
C HIS A 163 -5.24 7.21 11.58
N ALA A 164 -4.06 7.57 11.06
CA ALA A 164 -2.96 8.06 11.88
C ALA A 164 -3.34 9.28 12.74
N GLY A 165 -4.10 10.25 12.22
CA GLY A 165 -4.48 11.43 13.01
C GLY A 165 -5.61 11.28 14.02
N PHE A 166 -6.30 10.13 14.07
CA PHE A 166 -7.27 9.92 15.15
C PHE A 166 -6.59 9.63 16.49
N PHE A 167 -5.49 8.87 16.44
CA PHE A 167 -4.95 8.25 17.64
C PHE A 167 -3.45 7.99 17.60
N GLN A 168 -2.86 7.78 16.43
CA GLN A 168 -1.47 7.35 16.34
C GLN A 168 -0.51 8.53 16.42
N THR A 169 0.64 8.31 17.05
CA THR A 169 1.77 9.23 16.98
C THR A 169 2.90 8.64 16.16
N ALA A 170 3.85 9.47 15.71
CA ALA A 170 5.06 8.96 15.05
C ALA A 170 5.85 7.96 15.92
N ALA A 171 5.76 8.10 17.26
CA ALA A 171 6.37 7.15 18.19
C ALA A 171 5.63 5.79 18.18
N ASP A 172 4.30 5.80 18.12
CA ASP A 172 3.49 4.58 18.03
C ASP A 172 3.75 3.87 16.70
N LEU A 173 3.77 4.60 15.58
CA LEU A 173 4.10 4.04 14.27
C LEU A 173 5.54 3.53 14.22
N GLY A 174 6.51 4.23 14.81
CA GLY A 174 7.88 3.73 14.93
C GLY A 174 8.00 2.47 15.78
N ALA A 175 7.18 2.33 16.84
CA ALA A 175 7.12 1.10 17.63
C ALA A 175 6.49 -0.05 16.86
N LEU A 176 5.42 0.22 16.09
CA LEU A 176 4.79 -0.75 15.21
C LEU A 176 5.76 -1.23 14.12
N ALA A 177 6.45 -0.31 13.43
CA ALA A 177 7.43 -0.65 12.42
C ALA A 177 8.54 -1.55 12.96
N ARG A 178 9.06 -1.29 14.18
CA ARG A 178 10.03 -2.18 14.84
C ARG A 178 9.47 -3.57 15.13
N ARG A 179 8.17 -3.69 15.47
CA ARG A 179 7.52 -5.00 15.65
C ARG A 179 7.45 -5.76 14.33
N ILE A 180 7.00 -5.09 13.27
CA ILE A 180 6.89 -5.67 11.92
C ILE A 180 8.26 -6.06 11.39
N ALA A 181 9.28 -5.22 11.56
CA ALA A 181 10.65 -5.50 11.10
C ALA A 181 11.23 -6.80 11.71
N ARG A 182 10.86 -7.14 12.95
CA ARG A 182 11.28 -8.39 13.60
C ARG A 182 10.64 -9.64 12.99
N GLU A 183 9.52 -9.49 12.30
CA GLU A 183 8.88 -10.58 11.56
C GLU A 183 9.53 -10.83 10.20
N ALA A 184 10.49 -9.98 9.79
CA ALA A 184 11.22 -10.09 8.53
C ALA A 184 10.31 -10.39 7.31
N PRO A 185 9.30 -9.56 7.03
CA PRO A 185 8.45 -9.75 5.86
C PRO A 185 9.24 -9.56 4.57
N ASP A 186 8.91 -10.35 3.54
CA ASP A 186 9.47 -10.21 2.20
C ASP A 186 8.90 -8.97 1.49
N LEU A 187 7.65 -8.61 1.79
CA LEU A 187 6.88 -7.53 1.17
C LEU A 187 6.08 -6.75 2.22
N LEU A 188 6.00 -5.42 2.08
CA LEU A 188 5.09 -4.57 2.86
C LEU A 188 3.93 -4.14 1.98
N LEU A 189 2.70 -4.35 2.44
CA LEU A 189 1.48 -3.90 1.77
C LEU A 189 0.68 -2.99 2.70
N LEU A 190 0.62 -1.71 2.35
CA LEU A 190 -0.22 -0.71 3.00
C LEU A 190 -1.63 -0.78 2.41
N GLY A 191 -2.56 -1.36 3.17
CA GLY A 191 -3.89 -1.76 2.72
C GLY A 191 -4.95 -0.68 2.71
N GLY A 192 -4.58 0.61 2.68
CA GLY A 192 -5.50 1.74 2.72
C GLY A 192 -5.87 2.22 4.13
N ASP A 193 -6.52 3.38 4.19
CA ASP A 193 -6.90 4.15 5.38
C ASP A 193 -5.69 4.49 6.27
N LEU A 194 -4.65 5.05 5.65
CA LEU A 194 -3.47 5.54 6.34
C LEU A 194 -3.76 6.85 7.08
N VAL A 195 -4.56 7.72 6.45
CA VAL A 195 -4.96 9.02 7.01
C VAL A 195 -6.45 9.08 7.37
N GLY A 196 -6.82 10.13 8.08
CA GLY A 196 -8.16 10.48 8.49
C GLY A 196 -8.34 12.01 8.52
N THR A 197 -8.71 12.54 9.68
CA THR A 197 -9.49 13.79 9.77
C THR A 197 -8.75 15.12 9.58
N HIS A 198 -7.42 15.17 9.69
CA HIS A 198 -6.65 16.40 9.62
C HIS A 198 -5.44 16.30 8.67
N GLY A 199 -4.92 17.46 8.28
CA GLY A 199 -3.72 17.53 7.44
C GLY A 199 -2.46 17.19 8.22
N GLY A 200 -1.43 16.72 7.53
CA GLY A 200 -0.12 16.44 8.14
C GLY A 200 0.03 15.03 8.72
N GLU A 201 -0.96 14.16 8.54
CA GLU A 201 -0.96 12.81 9.11
C GLU A 201 -0.02 11.84 8.40
N LEU A 202 0.20 12.03 7.10
CA LEU A 202 1.13 11.21 6.32
C LEU A 202 2.56 11.32 6.85
N GLU A 203 2.96 12.51 7.29
CA GLU A 203 4.29 12.79 7.86
C GLU A 203 4.59 11.93 9.10
N LEU A 204 3.57 11.40 9.78
CA LEU A 204 3.77 10.46 10.89
C LEU A 204 4.39 9.14 10.42
N PHE A 205 4.22 8.77 9.15
CA PHE A 205 4.77 7.57 8.54
C PHE A 205 6.25 7.70 8.15
N ASP A 206 6.89 8.87 8.27
CA ASP A 206 8.32 9.04 7.95
C ASP A 206 9.19 8.03 8.74
N VAL A 207 8.94 7.92 10.05
CA VAL A 207 9.65 6.96 10.92
C VAL A 207 9.22 5.52 10.63
N PHE A 208 7.95 5.30 10.29
CA PHE A 208 7.44 3.96 9.99
C PHE A 208 8.11 3.37 8.75
N LEU A 209 8.12 4.13 7.66
CA LEU A 209 8.65 3.69 6.36
C LEU A 209 10.17 3.59 6.38
N SER A 210 10.87 4.49 7.09
CA SER A 210 12.34 4.42 7.18
C SER A 210 12.86 3.21 7.96
N LEU A 211 12.02 2.54 8.75
CA LEU A 211 12.37 1.35 9.52
C LEU A 211 12.03 0.04 8.82
N LEU A 212 11.36 0.07 7.66
CA LEU A 212 10.89 -1.10 6.93
C LEU A 212 11.48 -1.11 5.52
N THR A 213 12.40 -2.03 5.27
CA THR A 213 13.04 -2.23 3.97
C THR A 213 12.85 -3.68 3.49
N PRO A 214 11.61 -4.10 3.21
CA PRO A 214 11.32 -5.45 2.71
C PRO A 214 12.02 -5.69 1.35
N PRO A 215 12.62 -6.86 1.13
CA PRO A 215 13.44 -7.13 -0.06
C PRO A 215 12.64 -7.11 -1.38
N LEU A 216 11.35 -7.43 -1.35
CA LEU A 216 10.46 -7.40 -2.52
C LEU A 216 9.72 -6.06 -2.68
N GLY A 217 10.01 -5.08 -1.81
CA GLY A 217 9.48 -3.73 -1.88
C GLY A 217 8.23 -3.48 -1.02
N ALA A 218 7.80 -2.22 -1.04
CA ALA A 218 6.64 -1.74 -0.32
C ALA A 218 5.60 -1.21 -1.31
N PHE A 219 4.33 -1.54 -1.06
CA PHE A 219 3.21 -1.22 -1.93
C PHE A 219 2.08 -0.59 -1.12
N ALA A 220 1.26 0.24 -1.76
CA ALA A 220 0.10 0.83 -1.12
C ALA A 220 -1.10 0.88 -2.05
N ILE A 221 -2.29 0.70 -1.49
CA ILE A 221 -3.57 1.00 -2.14
C ILE A 221 -4.29 2.10 -1.35
N PRO A 222 -5.14 2.92 -1.98
CA PRO A 222 -5.94 3.89 -1.25
C PRO A 222 -7.09 3.19 -0.50
N GLY A 223 -7.44 3.70 0.68
CA GLY A 223 -8.71 3.41 1.33
C GLY A 223 -9.73 4.54 1.17
N ASN A 224 -10.95 4.36 1.67
CA ASN A 224 -12.02 5.34 1.55
C ASN A 224 -11.71 6.62 2.33
N HIS A 225 -11.02 6.55 3.47
CA HIS A 225 -10.56 7.74 4.18
C HIS A 225 -9.44 8.47 3.43
N ASP A 226 -8.48 7.74 2.86
CA ASP A 226 -7.43 8.36 2.03
C ASP A 226 -8.08 9.13 0.87
N CYS A 227 -9.05 8.49 0.18
CA CYS A 227 -9.86 9.09 -0.88
C CYS A 227 -10.62 10.33 -0.43
N PHE A 228 -11.37 10.23 0.67
CA PHE A 228 -12.22 11.31 1.13
C PHE A 228 -11.41 12.49 1.67
N TYR A 229 -10.44 12.26 2.54
CA TYR A 229 -9.74 13.32 3.26
C TYR A 229 -8.64 13.97 2.44
N SER A 230 -7.98 13.22 1.55
CA SER A 230 -6.97 13.78 0.65
C SER A 230 -7.60 14.48 -0.57
N ALA A 231 -8.87 14.22 -0.90
CA ALA A 231 -9.54 14.90 -2.02
C ALA A 231 -9.59 16.44 -1.85
N PRO A 232 -9.40 17.22 -2.94
CA PRO A 232 -9.15 16.77 -4.32
C PRO A 232 -7.67 16.45 -4.62
N ARG A 233 -6.80 16.47 -3.62
CA ARG A 233 -5.34 16.38 -3.74
C ARG A 233 -4.81 14.97 -3.44
N MET A 234 -5.44 13.95 -4.00
CA MET A 234 -4.95 12.57 -3.90
C MET A 234 -3.51 12.45 -4.45
N ASP A 235 -3.17 13.29 -5.43
CA ASP A 235 -1.83 13.42 -6.00
C ASP A 235 -0.74 13.71 -4.95
N LEU A 236 -1.07 14.37 -3.83
CA LEU A 236 -0.12 14.58 -2.73
C LEU A 236 0.08 13.33 -1.88
N TRP A 237 -0.98 12.55 -1.67
CA TRP A 237 -0.91 11.28 -0.94
C TRP A 237 -0.04 10.27 -1.70
N GLU A 238 -0.27 10.17 -3.01
CA GLU A 238 0.51 9.29 -3.89
C GLU A 238 1.99 9.68 -3.91
N ARG A 239 2.28 10.97 -4.19
CA ARG A 239 3.67 11.46 -4.23
C ARG A 239 4.39 11.28 -2.90
N PHE A 240 3.72 11.52 -1.77
CA PHE A 240 4.34 11.34 -0.46
C PHE A 240 4.88 9.91 -0.28
N LEU A 241 4.09 8.92 -0.66
CA LEU A 241 4.43 7.50 -0.58
C LEU A 241 5.51 7.12 -1.60
N GLU A 242 5.37 7.55 -2.85
CA GLU A 242 6.34 7.26 -3.91
C GLU A 242 7.73 7.86 -3.62
N GLU A 243 7.80 9.09 -3.10
CA GLU A 243 9.06 9.73 -2.67
C GLU A 243 9.77 8.97 -1.55
N ARG A 244 9.05 8.06 -0.86
CA ARG A 244 9.56 7.21 0.23
C ARG A 244 9.72 5.75 -0.19
N GLY A 245 9.69 5.48 -1.49
CA GLY A 245 9.93 4.15 -2.05
C GLY A 245 8.75 3.19 -1.94
N VAL A 246 7.54 3.69 -1.68
CA VAL A 246 6.32 2.90 -1.70
C VAL A 246 5.65 3.02 -3.07
N THR A 247 5.47 1.90 -3.76
CA THR A 247 4.77 1.88 -5.05
C THR A 247 3.26 1.90 -4.83
N VAL A 248 2.60 2.95 -5.31
CA VAL A 248 1.13 3.03 -5.22
C VAL A 248 0.47 2.23 -6.35
N LEU A 249 -0.50 1.40 -5.97
CA LEU A 249 -1.28 0.55 -6.85
C LEU A 249 -2.75 1.00 -6.84
N CYS A 250 -3.09 1.94 -7.73
CA CYS A 250 -4.46 2.38 -7.95
C CYS A 250 -4.88 1.95 -9.35
N ASN A 251 -5.73 0.92 -9.44
CA ASN A 251 -6.13 0.25 -10.69
C ASN A 251 -4.92 -0.18 -11.54
N ARG A 252 -3.90 -0.70 -10.87
CA ARG A 252 -2.60 -1.05 -11.46
C ARG A 252 -2.05 -2.31 -10.81
N GLY A 253 -1.36 -3.12 -11.61
CA GLY A 253 -0.62 -4.26 -11.12
C GLY A 253 0.88 -4.18 -11.40
N VAL A 254 1.63 -4.95 -10.63
CA VAL A 254 3.08 -5.13 -10.76
C VAL A 254 3.45 -6.58 -10.58
N ARG A 255 4.54 -6.99 -11.22
CA ARG A 255 5.11 -8.32 -11.09
C ARG A 255 6.14 -8.33 -9.96
N ILE A 256 5.97 -9.27 -9.03
CA ILE A 256 6.92 -9.57 -7.97
C ILE A 256 7.67 -10.83 -8.36
N GLU A 257 9.00 -10.80 -8.30
CA GLU A 257 9.86 -11.93 -8.65
C GLU A 257 10.55 -12.49 -7.40
N ARG A 258 10.45 -13.80 -7.18
CA ARG A 258 11.11 -14.50 -6.05
C ARG A 258 11.57 -15.87 -6.51
N GLY A 259 12.88 -16.15 -6.42
CA GLY A 259 13.44 -17.45 -6.77
C GLY A 259 13.28 -17.86 -8.24
N GLY A 260 12.95 -16.93 -9.14
CA GLY A 260 12.62 -17.24 -10.55
C GLY A 260 11.13 -17.46 -10.80
N ALA A 261 10.32 -17.51 -9.75
CA ALA A 261 8.87 -17.45 -9.83
C ALA A 261 8.35 -16.02 -9.89
N THR A 262 7.14 -15.85 -10.43
CA THR A 262 6.48 -14.56 -10.54
C THR A 262 5.09 -14.57 -9.92
N LEU A 263 4.77 -13.49 -9.19
CA LEU A 263 3.45 -13.22 -8.60
C LEU A 263 2.95 -11.88 -9.16
N TRP A 264 1.70 -11.82 -9.60
CA TRP A 264 1.08 -10.55 -9.97
C TRP A 264 0.39 -9.92 -8.75
N LEU A 265 0.95 -8.83 -8.24
CA LEU A 265 0.32 -8.01 -7.21
C LEU A 265 -0.53 -6.93 -7.89
N ALA A 266 -1.85 -7.08 -7.81
CA ALA A 266 -2.81 -6.11 -8.32
C ALA A 266 -3.32 -5.21 -7.18
N GLY A 267 -3.48 -3.92 -7.42
CA GLY A 267 -4.17 -2.99 -6.53
C GLY A 267 -5.22 -2.18 -7.27
N VAL A 268 -6.34 -1.91 -6.60
CA VAL A 268 -7.50 -1.18 -7.14
C VAL A 268 -7.79 0.06 -6.32
N ASP A 269 -8.46 1.05 -6.92
CA ASP A 269 -9.01 2.20 -6.19
C ASP A 269 -10.08 1.75 -5.18
N ASP A 270 -10.41 2.60 -4.22
CA ASP A 270 -11.39 2.29 -3.17
C ASP A 270 -12.82 2.12 -3.73
N LEU A 271 -13.59 1.18 -3.18
CA LEU A 271 -14.94 0.85 -3.65
C LEU A 271 -16.01 1.90 -3.28
N GLU A 272 -15.84 2.61 -2.15
CA GLU A 272 -16.85 3.57 -1.65
C GLU A 272 -16.66 4.99 -2.20
N GLU A 273 -15.41 5.43 -2.36
CA GLU A 273 -15.03 6.81 -2.67
C GLU A 273 -14.19 6.92 -3.96
N GLY A 274 -13.74 5.78 -4.50
CA GLY A 274 -12.96 5.68 -5.72
C GLY A 274 -13.75 5.07 -6.89
N LEU A 275 -13.02 4.56 -7.87
CA LEU A 275 -13.55 3.82 -9.02
C LEU A 275 -12.67 2.59 -9.28
N PRO A 276 -12.89 1.47 -8.59
CA PRO A 276 -12.08 0.27 -8.79
C PRO A 276 -12.24 -0.24 -10.23
N ASP A 277 -11.12 -0.53 -10.87
CA ASP A 277 -11.04 -1.09 -12.21
C ASP A 277 -10.09 -2.29 -12.18
N LEU A 278 -10.69 -3.47 -12.10
CA LEU A 278 -9.95 -4.72 -12.00
C LEU A 278 -9.30 -5.12 -13.33
N ASP A 279 -9.85 -4.71 -14.47
CA ASP A 279 -9.24 -4.99 -15.78
C ASP A 279 -7.97 -4.16 -15.98
N ALA A 280 -7.99 -2.89 -15.59
CA ALA A 280 -6.80 -2.05 -15.55
C ALA A 280 -5.74 -2.62 -14.59
N ALA A 281 -6.14 -3.07 -13.39
CA ALA A 281 -5.22 -3.65 -12.41
C ALA A 281 -4.56 -4.97 -12.87
N LEU A 282 -5.19 -5.69 -13.80
CA LEU A 282 -4.68 -6.95 -14.35
C LEU A 282 -3.95 -6.79 -15.68
N THR A 283 -3.86 -5.57 -16.22
CA THR A 283 -3.18 -5.31 -17.48
C THR A 283 -1.68 -5.61 -17.38
N GLY A 284 -1.17 -6.48 -18.25
CA GLY A 284 0.25 -6.87 -18.29
C GLY A 284 0.60 -8.14 -17.49
N ARG A 285 -0.38 -8.75 -16.82
CA ARG A 285 -0.27 -10.07 -16.20
C ARG A 285 -0.11 -11.17 -17.25
N ARG A 286 0.73 -12.16 -17.00
CA ARG A 286 0.78 -13.42 -17.78
C ARG A 286 -0.32 -14.39 -17.32
N GLU A 287 -0.73 -15.30 -18.18
CA GLU A 287 -1.89 -16.17 -17.89
C GLU A 287 -1.63 -17.19 -16.76
N ASP A 288 -0.38 -17.62 -16.63
CA ASP A 288 0.13 -18.56 -15.64
C ASP A 288 0.50 -17.91 -14.29
N GLU A 289 0.53 -16.58 -14.23
CA GLU A 289 0.86 -15.84 -13.00
C GLU A 289 -0.29 -15.89 -12.00
N PRO A 290 -0.02 -16.35 -10.75
CA PRO A 290 -0.99 -16.19 -9.67
C PRO A 290 -1.20 -14.72 -9.37
N ILE A 291 -2.41 -14.39 -8.92
CA ILE A 291 -2.83 -13.04 -8.59
C ILE A 291 -3.05 -12.92 -7.09
N LEU A 292 -2.34 -11.97 -6.47
CA LEU A 292 -2.71 -11.41 -5.18
C LEU A 292 -3.34 -10.03 -5.42
N LEU A 293 -4.60 -9.87 -5.05
CA LEU A 293 -5.32 -8.61 -5.10
C LEU A 293 -5.24 -7.88 -3.75
N ALA A 294 -4.78 -6.65 -3.77
CA ALA A 294 -4.93 -5.70 -2.68
C ALA A 294 -6.15 -4.82 -2.97
N SER A 295 -7.19 -4.94 -2.16
CA SER A 295 -8.37 -4.07 -2.24
C SER A 295 -8.77 -3.67 -0.83
N HIS A 296 -8.93 -2.37 -0.56
CA HIS A 296 -9.21 -1.91 0.80
C HIS A 296 -10.53 -2.48 1.30
N HIS A 297 -11.56 -2.43 0.45
CA HIS A 297 -12.90 -2.93 0.75
C HIS A 297 -13.05 -4.43 0.42
N PRO A 298 -13.52 -5.27 1.35
CA PRO A 298 -13.56 -6.72 1.13
C PRO A 298 -14.60 -7.17 0.10
N ASP A 299 -15.70 -6.43 -0.10
CA ASP A 299 -16.79 -6.87 -0.97
C ASP A 299 -16.42 -7.04 -2.45
N LEU A 300 -15.33 -6.41 -2.91
CA LEU A 300 -14.81 -6.66 -4.27
C LEU A 300 -14.40 -8.12 -4.48
N PHE A 301 -14.17 -8.87 -3.39
CA PHE A 301 -13.85 -10.29 -3.41
C PHE A 301 -14.87 -11.14 -4.16
N VAL A 302 -16.16 -10.75 -4.14
CA VAL A 302 -17.19 -11.49 -4.89
C VAL A 302 -16.91 -11.48 -6.38
N GLU A 303 -16.50 -10.33 -6.92
CA GLU A 303 -16.10 -10.21 -8.32
C GLU A 303 -14.73 -10.85 -8.57
N ALA A 304 -13.76 -10.63 -7.68
CA ALA A 304 -12.41 -11.20 -7.77
C ALA A 304 -12.46 -12.73 -7.88
N ALA A 305 -13.22 -13.37 -7.00
CA ALA A 305 -13.42 -14.82 -7.00
C ALA A 305 -14.09 -15.33 -8.29
N ARG A 306 -15.07 -14.58 -8.84
CA ARG A 306 -15.72 -14.92 -10.13
C ARG A 306 -14.73 -14.85 -11.29
N ARG A 307 -13.70 -14.01 -11.18
CA ARG A 307 -12.66 -13.82 -12.19
C ARG A 307 -11.44 -14.71 -12.02
N GLY A 308 -11.45 -15.61 -11.04
CA GLY A 308 -10.35 -16.55 -10.80
C GLY A 308 -9.09 -15.87 -10.26
N ILE A 309 -9.24 -14.78 -9.51
CA ILE A 309 -8.15 -14.22 -8.69
C ILE A 309 -7.85 -15.21 -7.57
N ASP A 310 -6.57 -15.51 -7.33
CA ASP A 310 -6.19 -16.56 -6.38
C ASP A 310 -6.39 -16.11 -4.92
N ALA A 311 -5.94 -14.91 -4.57
CA ALA A 311 -6.07 -14.38 -3.22
C ALA A 311 -6.36 -12.87 -3.18
N GLN A 312 -7.03 -12.41 -2.12
CA GLN A 312 -7.29 -11.01 -1.81
C GLN A 312 -6.95 -10.68 -0.35
N LEU A 313 -6.31 -9.53 -0.15
CA LEU A 313 -6.10 -8.88 1.16
C LEU A 313 -6.94 -7.61 1.25
N SER A 314 -7.69 -7.48 2.35
CA SER A 314 -8.57 -6.33 2.60
C SER A 314 -8.56 -5.86 4.05
N GLY A 315 -8.92 -4.60 4.26
CA GLY A 315 -9.11 -3.96 5.57
C GLY A 315 -10.53 -3.45 5.70
N HIS A 316 -10.69 -2.15 5.96
CA HIS A 316 -11.92 -1.35 5.90
C HIS A 316 -12.92 -1.60 7.03
N THR A 317 -13.13 -2.86 7.43
CA THR A 317 -14.22 -3.23 8.35
C THR A 317 -13.86 -3.04 9.81
N HIS A 318 -12.58 -2.89 10.13
CA HIS A 318 -12.04 -2.90 11.50
C HIS A 318 -12.43 -4.14 12.34
N GLY A 319 -12.88 -5.23 11.72
CA GLY A 319 -13.49 -6.36 12.42
C GLY A 319 -14.84 -6.04 13.09
N GLY A 320 -15.49 -4.96 12.66
CA GLY A 320 -16.69 -4.37 13.26
C GLY A 320 -16.39 -3.42 14.43
N GLN A 321 -15.14 -3.32 14.88
CA GLN A 321 -14.63 -2.51 16.01
C GLN A 321 -15.25 -2.82 17.39
N ILE A 322 -16.55 -3.07 17.47
CA ILE A 322 -17.29 -3.50 18.65
C ILE A 322 -17.96 -4.83 18.32
N ARG A 323 -17.58 -5.89 19.04
CA ARG A 323 -18.17 -7.22 18.94
C ARG A 323 -18.76 -7.61 20.29
N LEU A 324 -20.05 -7.91 20.28
CA LEU A 324 -20.79 -8.39 21.44
C LEU A 324 -21.14 -9.85 21.20
N LEU A 325 -20.77 -10.74 22.13
CA LEU A 325 -20.98 -12.19 22.00
C LEU A 325 -20.43 -12.74 20.66
N GLY A 326 -19.28 -12.20 20.23
CA GLY A 326 -18.62 -12.59 18.98
C GLY A 326 -19.22 -12.03 17.70
N ARG A 327 -20.27 -11.19 17.75
CA ARG A 327 -20.93 -10.59 16.58
C ARG A 327 -20.76 -9.08 16.54
N ALA A 328 -20.52 -8.53 15.35
CA ALA A 328 -20.53 -7.09 15.11
C ALA A 328 -21.99 -6.63 14.87
N PRO A 329 -22.53 -5.66 15.64
CA PRO A 329 -23.85 -5.11 15.40
C PRO A 329 -23.86 -4.15 14.20
N VAL A 330 -22.70 -3.62 13.81
CA VAL A 330 -22.49 -2.77 12.64
C VAL A 330 -21.44 -3.44 11.77
N THR A 331 -21.80 -3.73 10.53
CA THR A 331 -20.91 -4.32 9.53
C THR A 331 -20.67 -3.32 8.40
N HIS A 332 -19.44 -3.29 7.88
CA HIS A 332 -19.03 -2.48 6.73
C HIS A 332 -18.82 -3.35 5.48
N SER A 333 -19.53 -4.47 5.42
CA SER A 333 -19.55 -5.40 4.30
C SER A 333 -20.99 -5.84 4.08
N ALA A 334 -21.45 -5.78 2.82
CA ALA A 334 -22.74 -6.30 2.40
C ALA A 334 -22.79 -7.83 2.36
N HIS A 335 -21.63 -8.48 2.42
CA HIS A 335 -21.47 -9.93 2.35
C HIS A 335 -21.06 -10.58 3.68
N GLY A 336 -20.94 -9.79 4.75
CA GLY A 336 -20.54 -10.27 6.08
C GLY A 336 -19.05 -10.57 6.22
N PHE A 337 -18.21 -10.00 5.36
CA PHE A 337 -16.76 -10.13 5.41
C PHE A 337 -16.15 -9.24 6.49
N ASP A 338 -16.43 -9.55 7.76
CA ASP A 338 -16.04 -8.71 8.89
C ASP A 338 -14.54 -8.79 9.21
N ALA A 339 -13.98 -9.99 9.39
CA ALA A 339 -12.58 -10.20 9.75
C ALA A 339 -12.18 -11.67 9.54
N GLY A 340 -10.90 -11.90 9.28
CA GLY A 340 -10.33 -13.23 9.15
C GLY A 340 -10.48 -13.83 7.74
N PRO A 341 -10.33 -15.15 7.62
CA PRO A 341 -10.30 -15.83 6.34
C PRO A 341 -11.70 -16.12 5.78
N PHE A 342 -11.84 -16.00 4.47
CA PHE A 342 -13.01 -16.44 3.69
C PHE A 342 -12.55 -17.13 2.41
N GLU A 343 -13.39 -17.97 1.86
CA GLU A 343 -13.12 -18.66 0.61
C GLU A 343 -14.36 -18.62 -0.30
N ARG A 344 -14.12 -18.45 -1.60
CA ARG A 344 -15.17 -18.54 -2.62
C ARG A 344 -14.55 -18.97 -3.95
N ASN A 345 -15.10 -20.01 -4.57
CA ASN A 345 -14.65 -20.51 -5.88
C ASN A 345 -13.13 -20.81 -5.94
N GLY A 346 -12.53 -21.31 -4.85
CA GLY A 346 -11.08 -21.53 -4.76
C GLY A 346 -10.23 -20.27 -4.63
N SER A 347 -10.86 -19.09 -4.53
CA SER A 347 -10.22 -17.82 -4.20
C SER A 347 -10.22 -17.63 -2.68
N HIS A 348 -9.15 -17.08 -2.13
CA HIS A 348 -8.99 -16.83 -0.69
C HIS A 348 -9.06 -15.34 -0.39
N LEU A 349 -9.84 -14.94 0.60
CA LEU A 349 -9.86 -13.58 1.15
C LEU A 349 -9.34 -13.62 2.58
N TYR A 350 -8.53 -12.64 2.95
CA TYR A 350 -8.29 -12.33 4.35
C TYR A 350 -8.61 -10.87 4.64
N VAL A 351 -9.49 -10.64 5.62
CA VAL A 351 -9.88 -9.30 6.08
C VAL A 351 -9.18 -8.99 7.40
N GLY A 352 -8.23 -8.07 7.36
CA GLY A 352 -7.53 -7.59 8.55
C GLY A 352 -8.42 -6.69 9.42
N ARG A 353 -8.24 -6.77 10.74
CA ARG A 353 -8.96 -5.90 11.69
C ARG A 353 -8.42 -4.47 11.75
N GLY A 354 -7.28 -4.20 11.10
CA GLY A 354 -6.66 -2.88 11.05
C GLY A 354 -5.98 -2.44 12.36
N VAL A 355 -5.15 -1.40 12.27
CA VAL A 355 -4.31 -0.93 13.39
C VAL A 355 -5.03 0.11 14.26
N GLY A 356 -5.70 1.06 13.62
CA GLY A 356 -6.27 2.24 14.23
C GLY A 356 -7.70 2.04 14.71
N VAL A 357 -8.43 3.14 14.82
CA VAL A 357 -9.85 3.18 15.19
C VAL A 357 -10.52 4.19 14.29
N SER A 358 -11.79 3.96 13.95
CA SER A 358 -12.58 4.89 13.16
C SER A 358 -13.77 5.37 13.98
N PHE A 359 -14.00 6.69 13.98
CA PHE A 359 -15.09 7.41 14.65
C PHE A 359 -15.12 7.29 16.19
N LEU A 360 -15.23 6.09 16.75
CA LEU A 360 -15.18 5.83 18.19
C LEU A 360 -13.84 5.19 18.56
N PRO A 361 -13.03 5.79 19.45
CA PRO A 361 -11.75 5.23 19.85
C PRO A 361 -11.93 4.18 20.93
N LEU A 362 -12.59 3.10 20.56
CA LEU A 362 -12.85 1.97 21.41
C LEU A 362 -12.88 0.72 20.53
N ARG A 363 -12.20 -0.33 21.00
CA ARG A 363 -12.32 -1.68 20.44
C ARG A 363 -12.80 -2.63 21.53
N ILE A 364 -13.85 -3.38 21.26
CA ILE A 364 -14.37 -4.44 22.14
C ILE A 364 -14.46 -5.71 21.31
N GLY A 365 -13.78 -6.79 21.71
CA GLY A 365 -13.82 -8.06 20.98
C GLY A 365 -13.23 -8.04 19.56
N ALA A 366 -12.57 -6.94 19.16
CA ALA A 366 -11.91 -6.78 17.86
C ALA A 366 -10.52 -6.13 18.06
N PRO A 367 -9.54 -6.86 18.64
CA PRO A 367 -8.20 -6.32 18.89
C PRO A 367 -7.57 -5.82 17.59
N PRO A 368 -6.79 -4.72 17.62
CA PRO A 368 -6.05 -4.27 16.44
C PRO A 368 -5.13 -5.36 15.89
N GLU A 369 -4.90 -5.37 14.59
CA GLU A 369 -4.20 -6.45 13.92
C GLU A 369 -3.29 -5.94 12.81
N VAL A 370 -2.11 -6.56 12.68
CA VAL A 370 -1.27 -6.54 11.48
C VAL A 370 -1.03 -7.99 11.04
N PRO A 371 -1.67 -8.45 9.95
CA PRO A 371 -1.38 -9.77 9.40
C PRO A 371 0.02 -9.82 8.79
N ILE A 372 0.79 -10.83 9.17
CA ILE A 372 1.99 -11.29 8.47
C ILE A 372 1.57 -12.51 7.64
N ALA A 373 0.89 -12.24 6.53
CA ALA A 373 0.30 -13.27 5.69
C ALA A 373 1.39 -14.10 5.00
N THR A 374 1.24 -15.42 5.01
CA THR A 374 2.14 -16.34 4.32
C THR A 374 1.45 -16.90 3.10
N LEU A 375 2.06 -16.75 1.92
CA LEU A 375 1.55 -17.38 0.71
C LEU A 375 1.83 -18.88 0.75
N ARG A 376 0.82 -19.66 0.39
CA ARG A 376 0.89 -21.12 0.25
C ARG A 376 0.57 -21.51 -1.17
N VAL A 377 1.44 -22.28 -1.80
CA VAL A 377 1.22 -22.74 -3.17
C VAL A 377 0.70 -24.18 -3.10
N GLY A 378 -0.54 -24.42 -3.53
CA GLY A 378 -1.06 -25.77 -3.65
C GLY A 378 -0.32 -26.56 -4.74
N PRO A 379 -0.20 -27.90 -4.64
CA PRO A 379 0.29 -28.68 -5.76
C PRO A 379 -0.62 -28.41 -6.96
N ALA A 380 -0.04 -28.06 -8.10
CA ALA A 380 -0.78 -27.93 -9.37
C ALA A 380 -1.63 -29.19 -9.53
N SER A 381 -2.93 -29.09 -9.27
CA SER A 381 -3.82 -30.23 -9.35
C SER A 381 -3.76 -30.69 -10.80
N SER A 382 -3.07 -31.81 -11.03
CA SER A 382 -3.09 -32.49 -12.32
C SER A 382 -4.57 -32.74 -12.62
N VAL A 383 -5.13 -31.96 -13.54
CA VAL A 383 -6.38 -32.32 -14.19
C VAL A 383 -6.10 -33.67 -14.84
N ARG A 384 -6.55 -34.75 -14.19
CA ARG A 384 -6.63 -36.04 -14.86
C ARG A 384 -7.82 -35.95 -15.82
N PRO A 385 -7.65 -36.44 -17.06
CA PRO A 385 -8.59 -36.24 -18.16
C PRO A 385 -9.99 -36.81 -17.89
#